data_AF-A0A924V548-F1
#
_entry.id   AF-A0A924V548-F1
#
_cell.length_a   1.000
_cell.length_b   1.000
_cell.length_c   1.000
_cell.angle_alpha   90.00
_cell.angle_beta   90.00
_cell.angle_gamma   90.00
#
_symmetry.space_group_name_H-M   'P 1'
#
loop_
_entity.id
_entity.type
_entity.pdbx_description
1 polymer ?
#
loop_
_entity_poly.entity_id
_entity_poly.type
_entity_poly.pdbx_seq_one_letter_code
_entity_poly.pdbx_strand_id
1 'polypeptide(L)'
;MNKFKKILFRLKYNPLRGPKKNGVAMLMAMTSLILMVFLASEVSKDSTIEYVVNSQEINRIKAYYAARNSMEVALLRIKIYQQISGMQLPPGFAQEIDQIWKFPFGWPLPITAAMSSGDKDSSTEKSKDALFDGQYDHLISDEGSKIDMNDLASPSEVLRTTTAKQLLNIFEQHLEANDEFRDQYQNFNFSELINRMTDWISDNPDNQSKNGGDKRAAFQSLGEGYPPNRGFRTLDELRLVPGMTDEFFSLLAPQITIYGSKAINPNLAPAKVLKSLDKGINDESIKEALARRDDPDKGGPFKGATSDECRTDFKNFILGFGSQLAAEFEKIPFSCDKVLNFRIQATGRSGSGKGAIQKKLTVIVIDINKIASQVKSYVDKEKKEAQSQQQQASGQPPPVDPKTGPTSGAQTKEPLPKGRPRIVYWSEI
;
A
#
# COMPACT_ATOMS: atom_id res chain seq x y z
N MET A 1 -11.12 -78.24 85.63
CA MET A 1 -10.62 -77.47 86.78
C MET A 1 -11.10 -76.03 86.66
N ASN A 2 -11.95 -75.61 87.61
CA ASN A 2 -12.20 -74.26 88.17
C ASN A 2 -12.06 -73.03 87.26
N LYS A 3 -13.15 -72.29 86.97
CA LYS A 3 -13.82 -71.31 87.87
C LYS A 3 -12.86 -70.33 88.56
N PHE A 4 -12.68 -69.14 87.99
CA PHE A 4 -12.45 -67.89 88.74
C PHE A 4 -13.11 -66.73 87.97
N LYS A 5 -14.39 -66.48 88.24
CA LYS A 5 -14.88 -65.38 89.10
C LYS A 5 -14.63 -63.98 88.53
N LYS A 6 -15.69 -63.46 87.91
CA LYS A 6 -16.14 -62.05 88.01
C LYS A 6 -15.68 -61.41 89.32
N ILE A 7 -15.08 -60.22 89.25
CA ILE A 7 -15.35 -59.01 90.05
C ILE A 7 -14.22 -58.03 89.75
N LEU A 8 -14.55 -56.96 89.01
CA LEU A 8 -14.01 -55.60 89.18
C LEU A 8 -14.75 -54.67 88.21
N PHE A 9 -16.05 -54.49 88.47
CA PHE A 9 -16.81 -53.37 87.93
C PHE A 9 -16.61 -52.20 88.89
N ARG A 10 -15.61 -51.36 88.63
CA ARG A 10 -15.50 -50.02 89.22
C ARG A 10 -15.09 -49.02 88.15
N LEU A 11 -16.09 -48.27 87.70
CA LEU A 11 -16.05 -46.84 87.41
C LEU A 11 -14.71 -46.29 86.86
N LYS A 12 -14.60 -46.25 85.54
CA LYS A 12 -13.92 -45.13 84.85
C LYS A 12 -14.97 -44.31 84.13
N TYR A 13 -15.57 -43.38 84.88
CA TYR A 13 -16.25 -42.24 84.29
C TYR A 13 -15.20 -41.46 83.49
N ASN A 14 -15.32 -41.46 82.16
CA ASN A 14 -14.42 -40.72 81.29
C ASN A 14 -15.03 -39.31 81.07
N PRO A 15 -14.47 -38.23 81.65
CA PRO A 15 -15.06 -36.90 81.61
C PRO A 15 -14.97 -36.21 80.23
N LEU A 16 -14.46 -36.89 79.19
CA LEU A 16 -14.34 -36.34 77.83
C LEU A 16 -15.50 -36.71 76.88
N ARG A 17 -16.56 -37.40 77.34
CA ARG A 17 -17.79 -37.60 76.54
C ARG A 17 -18.73 -36.40 76.69
N GLY A 18 -18.36 -35.28 76.07
CA GLY A 18 -19.34 -34.26 75.69
C GLY A 18 -20.31 -34.77 74.60
N PRO A 19 -21.46 -34.10 74.36
CA PRO A 19 -22.42 -34.53 73.34
C PRO A 19 -21.73 -34.67 71.98
N LYS A 20 -21.97 -35.78 71.26
CA LYS A 20 -21.33 -36.09 69.98
C LYS A 20 -21.61 -34.98 68.95
N LYS A 21 -20.65 -34.07 68.75
CA LYS A 21 -20.72 -32.94 67.77
C LYS A 21 -20.47 -33.39 66.32
N ASN A 22 -20.87 -34.61 65.96
CA ASN A 22 -20.57 -35.20 64.64
C ASN A 22 -21.26 -34.41 63.49
N GLY A 23 -22.46 -33.89 63.72
CA GLY A 23 -23.17 -33.06 62.72
C GLY A 23 -22.53 -31.69 62.49
N VAL A 24 -22.02 -31.05 63.55
CA VAL A 24 -21.32 -29.75 63.44
C VAL A 24 -19.96 -29.93 62.76
N ALA A 25 -19.24 -31.02 63.05
CA ALA A 25 -17.99 -31.35 62.35
C ALA A 25 -18.22 -31.63 60.86
N MET A 26 -19.31 -32.32 60.50
CA MET A 26 -19.68 -32.59 59.12
C MET A 26 -20.06 -31.30 58.37
N LEU A 27 -20.84 -30.42 58.99
CA LEU A 27 -21.17 -29.11 58.41
C LEU A 27 -19.93 -28.23 58.23
N MET A 28 -19.03 -28.17 59.21
CA MET A 28 -17.76 -27.44 59.06
C MET A 28 -16.88 -28.03 57.95
N ALA A 29 -16.81 -29.35 57.82
CA ALA A 29 -16.08 -30.00 56.73
C ALA A 29 -16.70 -29.70 55.36
N MET A 30 -18.03 -29.73 55.23
CA MET A 30 -18.73 -29.40 53.99
C MET A 30 -18.54 -27.93 53.61
N THR A 31 -18.70 -27.00 54.56
CA THR A 31 -18.47 -25.57 54.31
C THR A 31 -17.01 -25.30 53.93
N SER A 32 -16.05 -25.94 54.61
CA SER A 32 -14.63 -25.82 54.26
C SER A 32 -14.33 -26.38 52.86
N LEU A 33 -14.95 -27.49 52.47
CA LEU A 33 -14.81 -28.07 51.14
C LEU A 33 -15.40 -27.14 50.06
N ILE A 34 -16.59 -26.59 50.29
CA ILE A 34 -17.22 -25.63 49.37
C ILE A 34 -16.32 -24.40 49.18
N LEU A 35 -15.76 -23.86 50.26
CA LEU A 35 -14.82 -22.74 50.20
C LEU A 35 -13.54 -23.10 49.44
N MET A 36 -12.97 -24.29 49.65
CA MET A 36 -11.80 -24.76 48.90
C MET A 36 -12.11 -24.91 47.41
N VAL A 37 -13.25 -25.47 47.05
CA VAL A 37 -13.67 -25.63 45.64
C VAL A 37 -13.90 -24.26 44.99
N PHE A 38 -14.50 -23.32 45.70
CA PHE A 38 -14.69 -21.95 45.22
C PHE A 38 -13.34 -21.25 44.97
N LEU A 39 -12.43 -21.28 45.94
CA LEU A 39 -11.09 -20.69 45.79
C LEU A 39 -10.30 -21.35 44.66
N ALA A 40 -10.32 -22.69 44.57
CA ALA A 40 -9.67 -23.42 43.48
C ALA A 40 -10.26 -23.05 42.11
N SER A 41 -11.59 -22.87 42.03
CA SER A 41 -12.26 -22.44 40.81
C SER A 41 -11.84 -21.02 40.41
N GLU A 42 -11.81 -20.06 41.33
CA GLU A 42 -11.41 -18.67 41.02
C GLU A 42 -9.93 -18.61 40.61
N VAL A 43 -9.02 -19.26 41.35
CA VAL A 43 -7.60 -19.32 40.98
C VAL A 43 -7.40 -19.99 39.62
N SER A 44 -8.14 -21.05 39.31
CA SER A 44 -8.06 -21.71 38.01
C SER A 44 -8.58 -20.83 36.87
N LYS A 45 -9.66 -20.07 37.09
CA LYS A 45 -10.18 -19.12 36.11
C LYS A 45 -9.18 -17.99 35.87
N ASP A 46 -8.70 -17.35 36.93
CA ASP A 46 -7.73 -16.25 36.86
C ASP A 46 -6.45 -16.71 36.16
N SER A 47 -5.90 -17.87 36.54
CA SER A 47 -4.72 -18.44 35.89
C SER A 47 -4.93 -18.71 34.40
N THR A 48 -6.13 -19.17 34.01
CA THR A 48 -6.47 -19.41 32.60
C THR A 48 -6.58 -18.09 31.83
N ILE A 49 -7.23 -17.08 32.42
CA ILE A 49 -7.35 -15.75 31.81
C ILE A 49 -5.97 -15.12 31.64
N GLU A 50 -5.14 -15.11 32.68
CA GLU A 50 -3.78 -14.58 32.63
C GLU A 50 -2.91 -15.33 31.61
N TYR A 51 -2.99 -16.66 31.58
CA TYR A 51 -2.28 -17.45 30.58
C TYR A 51 -2.70 -17.06 29.15
N VAL A 52 -4.01 -16.93 28.90
CA VAL A 52 -4.52 -16.54 27.59
C VAL A 52 -4.04 -15.14 27.23
N VAL A 53 -4.18 -14.16 28.12
CA VAL A 53 -3.73 -12.77 27.87
C VAL A 53 -2.22 -12.72 27.60
N ASN A 54 -1.40 -13.37 28.43
CA ASN A 54 0.05 -13.39 28.25
C ASN A 54 0.46 -14.10 26.97
N SER A 55 -0.18 -15.22 26.63
CA SER A 55 0.08 -15.93 25.38
C SER A 55 -0.29 -15.09 24.16
N GLN A 56 -1.37 -14.31 24.23
CA GLN A 56 -1.80 -13.39 23.18
C GLN A 56 -0.83 -12.23 23.02
N GLU A 57 -0.35 -11.62 24.10
CA GLU A 57 0.67 -10.56 24.02
C GLU A 57 1.98 -11.07 23.40
N ILE A 58 2.44 -12.27 23.79
CA ILE A 58 3.60 -12.90 23.17
C ILE A 58 3.35 -13.16 21.68
N ASN A 59 2.19 -13.72 21.31
CA ASN A 59 1.85 -13.96 19.91
C ASN A 59 1.74 -12.67 19.10
N ARG A 60 1.29 -11.57 19.71
CA ARG A 60 1.20 -10.26 19.05
C ARG A 60 2.58 -9.73 18.72
N ILE A 61 3.51 -9.83 19.66
CA ILE A 61 4.92 -9.47 19.46
C ILE A 61 5.56 -10.35 18.39
N LYS A 62 5.38 -11.68 18.47
CA LYS A 62 5.88 -12.61 17.46
C LYS A 62 5.34 -12.31 16.06
N ALA A 63 4.03 -12.07 15.92
CA ALA A 63 3.40 -11.72 14.66
C ALA A 63 3.94 -10.38 14.10
N TYR A 64 4.17 -9.39 14.96
CA TYR A 64 4.79 -8.13 14.56
C TYR A 64 6.20 -8.32 14.01
N TYR A 65 7.06 -9.05 14.73
CA TYR A 65 8.43 -9.32 14.25
C TYR A 65 8.44 -10.23 13.01
N ALA A 66 7.48 -11.15 12.86
CA ALA A 66 7.28 -11.92 11.63
C ALA A 66 7.00 -10.99 10.44
N ALA A 67 6.08 -10.04 10.60
CA ALA A 67 5.75 -9.06 9.57
C ALA A 67 6.97 -8.17 9.24
N ARG A 68 7.72 -7.74 10.27
CA ARG A 68 8.95 -6.95 10.09
C ARG A 68 10.03 -7.72 9.34
N ASN A 69 10.25 -8.99 9.66
CA ASN A 69 11.18 -9.85 8.92
C ASN A 69 10.77 -9.98 7.46
N SER A 70 9.47 -10.21 7.20
CA SER A 70 8.92 -10.25 5.84
C SER A 70 9.18 -8.96 5.06
N MET A 71 8.98 -7.81 5.69
CA MET A 71 9.27 -6.51 5.10
C MET A 71 10.77 -6.36 4.77
N GLU A 72 11.69 -6.76 5.64
CA GLU A 72 13.14 -6.70 5.34
C GLU A 72 13.51 -7.58 4.15
N VAL A 73 12.89 -8.77 4.01
CA VAL A 73 13.04 -9.61 2.81
C VAL A 73 12.50 -8.90 1.57
N ALA A 74 11.34 -8.24 1.67
CA ALA A 74 10.78 -7.46 0.56
C ALA A 74 11.71 -6.30 0.15
N LEU A 75 12.30 -5.59 1.11
CA LEU A 75 13.27 -4.52 0.86
C LEU A 75 14.54 -5.06 0.18
N LEU A 76 15.01 -6.24 0.56
CA LEU A 76 16.13 -6.90 -0.12
C LEU A 76 15.79 -7.21 -1.58
N ARG A 77 14.59 -7.74 -1.86
CA ARG A 77 14.11 -8.02 -3.22
C ARG A 77 14.06 -6.76 -4.08
N ILE A 78 13.51 -5.67 -3.53
CA ILE A 78 13.50 -4.36 -4.21
C ILE A 78 14.92 -3.87 -4.48
N LYS A 79 15.84 -4.01 -3.51
CA LYS A 79 17.23 -3.60 -3.70
C LYS A 79 17.93 -4.41 -4.79
N ILE A 80 17.71 -5.73 -4.83
CA ILE A 80 18.22 -6.60 -5.89
C ILE A 80 17.67 -6.15 -7.24
N TYR A 81 16.36 -5.90 -7.34
CA TYR A 81 15.73 -5.34 -8.54
C TYR A 81 16.39 -4.02 -8.97
N GLN A 82 16.56 -3.08 -8.04
CA GLN A 82 17.18 -1.77 -8.30
C GLN A 82 18.63 -1.90 -8.76
N GLN A 83 19.40 -2.84 -8.21
CA GLN A 83 20.77 -3.12 -8.63
C GLN A 83 20.83 -3.72 -10.04
N ILE A 84 20.01 -4.75 -10.30
CA ILE A 84 19.98 -5.46 -11.58
C ILE A 84 19.46 -4.53 -12.69
N SER A 85 18.39 -3.77 -12.45
CA SER A 85 17.87 -2.78 -13.40
C SER A 85 18.84 -1.64 -13.72
N GLY A 86 19.87 -1.43 -12.90
CA GLY A 86 20.96 -0.50 -13.17
C GLY A 86 22.03 -1.06 -14.13
N MET A 87 22.10 -2.38 -14.29
CA MET A 87 23.11 -3.08 -15.12
C MET A 87 22.67 -3.20 -16.58
N GLN A 88 23.63 -3.34 -17.49
CA GLN A 88 23.35 -3.66 -18.89
C GLN A 88 23.10 -5.17 -18.97
N LEU A 89 21.85 -5.57 -19.21
CA LEU A 89 21.47 -6.97 -19.24
C LEU A 89 21.26 -7.47 -20.68
N PRO A 90 21.45 -8.77 -20.93
CA PRO A 90 21.10 -9.38 -22.21
C PRO A 90 19.62 -9.14 -22.56
N PRO A 91 19.28 -8.97 -23.85
CA PRO A 91 17.90 -8.83 -24.29
C PRO A 91 17.09 -10.08 -23.91
N GLY A 92 15.90 -9.88 -23.31
CA GLY A 92 15.04 -10.94 -22.76
C GLY A 92 15.05 -11.01 -21.23
N PHE A 93 16.19 -10.75 -20.58
CA PHE A 93 16.30 -10.80 -19.12
C PHE A 93 15.50 -9.69 -18.43
N ALA A 94 15.28 -8.56 -19.13
CA ALA A 94 14.53 -7.41 -18.62
C ALA A 94 13.12 -7.76 -18.09
N GLN A 95 12.43 -8.70 -18.75
CA GLN A 95 11.07 -9.10 -18.39
C GLN A 95 11.04 -10.06 -17.19
N GLU A 96 12.10 -10.84 -17.00
CA GLU A 96 12.24 -11.75 -15.86
C GLU A 96 12.60 -11.01 -14.57
N ILE A 97 13.30 -9.88 -14.67
CA ILE A 97 13.68 -9.07 -13.49
C ILE A 97 12.46 -8.61 -12.70
N ASP A 98 11.35 -8.34 -13.36
CA ASP A 98 10.12 -7.94 -12.70
C ASP A 98 9.53 -9.05 -11.82
N GLN A 99 9.80 -10.31 -12.13
CA GLN A 99 9.39 -11.45 -11.29
C GLN A 99 10.05 -11.41 -9.91
N ILE A 100 11.24 -10.78 -9.80
CA ILE A 100 11.97 -10.63 -8.54
C ILE A 100 11.10 -9.93 -7.50
N TRP A 101 10.24 -8.99 -7.89
CA TRP A 101 9.36 -8.29 -6.96
C TRP A 101 7.88 -8.68 -7.13
N LYS A 102 7.40 -9.01 -8.34
CA LYS A 102 5.99 -9.40 -8.58
C LYS A 102 5.58 -10.70 -7.91
N PHE A 103 6.50 -11.66 -7.75
CA PHE A 103 6.17 -12.96 -7.17
C PHE A 103 5.78 -12.84 -5.67
N PRO A 104 4.62 -13.37 -5.23
CA PRO A 104 4.28 -13.35 -3.81
C PRO A 104 5.22 -14.26 -3.03
N PHE A 105 5.76 -13.79 -1.90
CA PHE A 105 6.66 -14.59 -1.07
C PHE A 105 6.03 -14.91 0.27
N GLY A 106 6.17 -16.15 0.71
CA GLY A 106 5.73 -16.63 2.02
C GLY A 106 6.77 -17.53 2.65
N TRP A 107 6.92 -17.41 3.96
CA TRP A 107 7.74 -18.29 4.80
C TRP A 107 6.89 -18.83 5.96
N PRO A 108 6.92 -20.15 6.24
CA PRO A 108 7.55 -21.18 5.42
C PRO A 108 6.95 -21.26 4.02
N LEU A 109 7.69 -21.86 3.09
CA LEU A 109 7.21 -21.99 1.71
C LEU A 109 5.87 -22.74 1.69
N PRO A 110 4.83 -22.20 1.03
CA PRO A 110 3.53 -22.84 1.01
C PRO A 110 3.63 -24.19 0.28
N ILE A 111 3.16 -25.25 0.93
CA ILE A 111 3.12 -26.57 0.33
C ILE A 111 2.03 -26.58 -0.74
N THR A 112 2.41 -26.77 -2.01
CA THR A 112 1.45 -26.87 -3.11
C THR A 112 1.17 -28.33 -3.45
N ALA A 113 -0.01 -28.61 -4.02
CA ALA A 113 -0.40 -29.96 -4.42
C ALA A 113 0.57 -30.57 -5.46
N ALA A 114 1.19 -29.72 -6.29
CA ALA A 114 2.14 -30.08 -7.33
C ALA A 114 3.54 -30.51 -6.82
N MET A 115 3.86 -30.30 -5.54
CA MET A 115 5.15 -30.72 -4.98
C MET A 115 5.22 -32.24 -4.78
N SER A 116 6.39 -32.83 -5.01
CA SER A 116 6.65 -34.24 -4.72
C SER A 116 6.54 -34.52 -3.21
N SER A 117 6.26 -35.77 -2.82
CA SER A 117 6.18 -36.14 -1.39
C SER A 117 7.48 -35.84 -0.64
N GLY A 118 8.65 -36.08 -1.26
CA GLY A 118 9.95 -35.78 -0.65
C GLY A 118 10.21 -34.28 -0.46
N ASP A 119 9.74 -33.43 -1.38
CA ASP A 119 9.86 -31.98 -1.23
C ASP A 119 8.92 -31.43 -0.14
N LYS A 120 7.75 -32.05 0.03
CA LYS A 120 6.80 -31.73 1.11
C LYS A 120 7.39 -32.06 2.47
N ASP A 121 7.99 -33.24 2.60
CA ASP A 121 8.59 -33.69 3.86
C ASP A 121 9.80 -32.83 4.23
N SER A 122 10.72 -32.59 3.27
CA SER A 122 11.90 -31.74 3.51
C SER A 122 11.56 -30.28 3.79
N SER A 123 10.52 -29.72 3.16
CA SER A 123 10.03 -28.37 3.47
C SER A 123 9.45 -28.30 4.87
N THR A 124 8.72 -29.34 5.29
CA THR A 124 8.12 -29.42 6.63
C THR A 124 9.19 -29.55 7.72
N GLU A 125 10.22 -30.39 7.50
CA GLU A 125 11.35 -30.53 8.42
C GLU A 125 12.14 -29.23 8.53
N LYS A 126 12.55 -28.63 7.41
CA LYS A 126 13.28 -27.35 7.40
C LYS A 126 12.48 -26.20 8.02
N SER A 127 11.15 -26.25 7.94
CA SER A 127 10.27 -25.28 8.60
C SER A 127 10.27 -25.44 10.12
N LYS A 128 10.37 -26.68 10.63
CA LYS A 128 10.46 -26.96 12.07
C LYS A 128 11.83 -26.62 12.64
N ASP A 129 12.88 -26.80 11.85
CA ASP A 129 14.26 -26.44 12.22
C ASP A 129 14.54 -24.94 12.15
N ALA A 130 13.61 -24.15 11.58
CA ALA A 130 13.75 -22.71 11.50
C ALA A 130 13.79 -22.08 12.89
N LEU A 131 14.76 -21.19 13.11
CA LEU A 131 14.93 -20.45 14.38
C LEU A 131 13.69 -19.60 14.74
N PHE A 132 12.81 -19.34 13.78
CA PHE A 132 11.64 -18.48 13.91
C PHE A 132 10.35 -19.26 13.63
N ASP A 133 9.50 -19.37 14.65
CA ASP A 133 8.21 -20.09 14.66
C ASP A 133 7.04 -19.28 14.06
N GLY A 134 7.28 -18.04 13.64
CA GLY A 134 6.26 -17.20 13.01
C GLY A 134 6.16 -17.44 11.51
N GLN A 135 4.93 -17.42 11.00
CA GLN A 135 4.68 -17.45 9.56
C GLN A 135 4.61 -16.02 9.05
N TYR A 136 5.11 -15.76 7.86
CA TYR A 136 4.99 -14.45 7.25
C TYR A 136 4.89 -14.52 5.74
N ASP A 137 4.22 -13.53 5.15
CA ASP A 137 4.17 -13.32 3.71
C ASP A 137 4.34 -11.85 3.38
N HIS A 138 4.66 -11.56 2.13
CA HIS A 138 4.54 -10.21 1.59
C HIS A 138 4.15 -10.21 0.13
N LEU A 139 3.42 -9.15 -0.23
CA LEU A 139 3.14 -8.75 -1.59
C LEU A 139 3.83 -7.41 -1.86
N ILE A 140 4.52 -7.31 -3.00
CA ILE A 140 5.08 -6.06 -3.50
C ILE A 140 4.27 -5.68 -4.73
N SER A 141 3.70 -4.48 -4.72
CA SER A 141 2.98 -3.92 -5.86
C SER A 141 3.63 -2.61 -6.30
N ASP A 142 3.45 -2.28 -7.58
CA ASP A 142 3.77 -0.94 -8.07
C ASP A 142 2.86 0.10 -7.41
N GLU A 143 3.46 1.23 -7.05
CA GLU A 143 2.74 2.42 -6.57
C GLU A 143 2.98 3.61 -7.51
N GLY A 144 3.99 3.55 -8.38
CA GLY A 144 4.40 4.66 -9.24
C GLY A 144 3.41 4.98 -10.36
N SER A 145 2.74 3.96 -10.91
CA SER A 145 1.85 4.11 -12.07
C SER A 145 0.43 4.56 -11.72
N LYS A 146 0.17 4.86 -10.45
CA LYS A 146 -1.08 5.48 -10.00
C LYS A 146 -1.00 6.99 -10.19
N ILE A 147 -2.17 7.63 -10.23
CA ILE A 147 -2.26 9.09 -10.36
C ILE A 147 -1.80 9.73 -9.04
N ASP A 148 -0.82 10.62 -9.08
CA ASP A 148 -0.34 11.31 -7.87
C ASP A 148 -1.19 12.55 -7.58
N MET A 149 -1.86 12.58 -6.43
CA MET A 149 -2.71 13.71 -6.05
C MET A 149 -1.91 14.99 -5.81
N ASN A 150 -0.65 14.86 -5.41
CA ASN A 150 0.21 16.02 -5.21
C ASN A 150 0.63 16.69 -6.53
N ASP A 151 0.38 16.06 -7.68
CA ASP A 151 0.67 16.66 -8.98
C ASP A 151 -0.32 17.76 -9.37
N LEU A 152 -1.48 17.87 -8.71
CA LEU A 152 -2.43 18.97 -8.92
C LEU A 152 -1.84 20.36 -8.64
N ALA A 153 -0.83 20.43 -7.76
CA ALA A 153 -0.07 21.65 -7.47
C ALA A 153 1.42 21.51 -7.83
N SER A 154 1.77 20.60 -8.74
CA SER A 154 3.13 20.45 -9.24
C SER A 154 3.65 21.76 -9.85
N PRO A 155 4.97 22.06 -9.78
CA PRO A 155 5.56 23.19 -10.51
C PRO A 155 5.36 23.11 -12.02
N SER A 156 5.28 21.89 -12.58
CA SER A 156 5.02 21.66 -14.01
C SER A 156 3.55 21.83 -14.34
N GLU A 157 3.25 22.65 -15.35
CA GLU A 157 1.88 22.86 -15.83
C GLU A 157 1.29 21.61 -16.48
N VAL A 158 2.11 20.86 -17.21
CA VAL A 158 1.70 19.60 -17.83
C VAL A 158 1.22 18.60 -16.79
N LEU A 159 1.94 18.46 -15.67
CA LEU A 159 1.54 17.55 -14.59
C LEU A 159 0.22 18.00 -13.93
N ARG A 160 0.05 19.30 -13.66
CA ARG A 160 -1.19 19.82 -13.06
C ARG A 160 -2.40 19.56 -13.96
N THR A 161 -2.29 19.89 -15.23
CA THR A 161 -3.39 19.79 -16.20
C THR A 161 -3.72 18.34 -16.53
N THR A 162 -2.71 17.48 -16.68
CA THR A 162 -2.90 16.04 -16.93
C THR A 162 -3.59 15.38 -15.74
N THR A 163 -3.11 15.62 -14.52
CA THR A 163 -3.68 15.01 -13.30
C THR A 163 -5.15 15.40 -13.11
N ALA A 164 -5.47 16.68 -13.28
CA ALA A 164 -6.86 17.16 -13.18
C ALA A 164 -7.76 16.50 -14.22
N LYS A 165 -7.29 16.38 -15.47
CA LYS A 165 -8.03 15.71 -16.56
C LYS A 165 -8.22 14.22 -16.29
N GLN A 166 -7.20 13.51 -15.82
CA GLN A 166 -7.32 12.09 -15.49
C GLN A 166 -8.37 11.84 -14.40
N LEU A 167 -8.37 12.65 -13.35
CA LEU A 167 -9.39 12.58 -12.30
C LEU A 167 -10.80 12.84 -12.84
N LEU A 168 -10.96 13.85 -13.70
CA LEU A 168 -12.23 14.16 -14.32
C LEU A 168 -12.72 13.00 -15.20
N ASN A 169 -11.84 12.46 -16.04
CA ASN A 169 -12.14 11.33 -16.92
C ASN A 169 -12.59 10.09 -16.12
N ILE A 170 -12.03 9.83 -14.93
CA ILE A 170 -12.49 8.71 -14.08
C ILE A 170 -13.95 8.90 -13.66
N PHE A 171 -14.35 10.10 -13.26
CA PHE A 171 -15.73 10.39 -12.87
C PHE A 171 -16.68 10.34 -14.07
N GLU A 172 -16.31 10.97 -15.18
CA GLU A 172 -17.11 10.98 -16.41
C GLU A 172 -17.34 9.56 -16.95
N GLN A 173 -16.28 8.74 -17.02
CA GLN A 173 -16.40 7.34 -17.44
C GLN A 173 -17.25 6.51 -16.47
N HIS A 174 -17.23 6.83 -15.18
CA HIS A 174 -18.08 6.15 -14.21
C HIS A 174 -19.55 6.54 -14.33
N LEU A 175 -19.84 7.83 -14.62
CA LEU A 175 -21.19 8.31 -14.96
C LEU A 175 -21.73 7.64 -16.22
N GLU A 176 -20.90 7.42 -17.23
CA GLU A 176 -21.35 6.76 -18.46
C GLU A 176 -21.63 5.27 -18.25
N ALA A 177 -20.84 4.60 -17.40
CA ALA A 177 -20.92 3.16 -17.19
C ALA A 177 -21.94 2.71 -16.14
N ASN A 178 -22.39 3.60 -15.24
CA ASN A 178 -23.28 3.25 -14.12
C ASN A 178 -24.52 4.15 -14.09
N ASP A 179 -25.68 3.56 -14.45
CA ASP A 179 -26.96 4.27 -14.50
C ASP A 179 -27.38 4.86 -13.14
N GLU A 180 -27.17 4.12 -12.04
CA GLU A 180 -27.52 4.60 -10.68
C GLU A 180 -26.68 5.82 -10.29
N PHE A 181 -25.38 5.77 -10.59
CA PHE A 181 -24.45 6.88 -10.33
C PHE A 181 -24.81 8.10 -11.19
N ARG A 182 -25.17 7.87 -12.45
CA ARG A 182 -25.62 8.93 -13.36
C ARG A 182 -26.88 9.63 -12.86
N ASP A 183 -27.88 8.87 -12.44
CA ASP A 183 -29.14 9.45 -11.95
C ASP A 183 -28.92 10.38 -10.76
N GLN A 184 -28.00 10.02 -9.86
CA GLN A 184 -27.67 10.81 -8.68
C GLN A 184 -26.74 12.01 -8.99
N TYR A 185 -25.75 11.83 -9.87
CA TYR A 185 -24.63 12.78 -9.99
C TYR A 185 -24.46 13.40 -11.38
N GLN A 186 -25.38 13.22 -12.33
CA GLN A 186 -25.33 13.87 -13.66
C GLN A 186 -25.20 15.40 -13.60
N ASN A 187 -25.75 16.04 -12.56
CA ASN A 187 -25.68 17.49 -12.35
C ASN A 187 -24.53 17.91 -11.42
N PHE A 188 -23.73 16.97 -10.93
CA PHE A 188 -22.63 17.27 -10.03
C PHE A 188 -21.44 17.83 -10.80
N ASN A 189 -20.87 18.94 -10.31
CA ASN A 189 -19.71 19.56 -10.94
C ASN A 189 -18.40 18.92 -10.43
N PHE A 190 -17.95 17.86 -11.09
CA PHE A 190 -16.69 17.19 -10.76
C PHE A 190 -15.46 18.09 -10.95
N SER A 191 -15.50 19.05 -11.88
CA SER A 191 -14.42 20.03 -12.04
C SER A 191 -14.28 20.91 -10.81
N GLU A 192 -15.39 21.27 -10.16
CA GLU A 192 -15.36 22.06 -8.92
C GLU A 192 -14.71 21.28 -7.78
N LEU A 193 -15.03 19.99 -7.65
CA LEU A 193 -14.41 19.10 -6.67
C LEU A 193 -12.89 18.99 -6.89
N ILE A 194 -12.44 18.78 -8.13
CA ILE A 194 -11.01 18.68 -8.47
C ILE A 194 -10.29 20.02 -8.23
N ASN A 195 -10.96 21.14 -8.49
CA ASN A 195 -10.43 22.46 -8.15
C ASN A 195 -10.28 22.63 -6.62
N ARG A 196 -11.25 22.16 -5.81
CA ARG A 196 -11.10 22.14 -4.35
C ARG A 196 -9.97 21.22 -3.88
N MET A 197 -9.75 20.10 -4.55
CA MET A 197 -8.56 19.25 -4.31
C MET A 197 -7.26 19.99 -4.63
N THR A 198 -7.26 20.82 -5.67
CA THR A 198 -6.12 21.68 -6.01
C THR A 198 -5.91 22.77 -4.95
N ASP A 199 -7.00 23.41 -4.51
CA ASP A 199 -7.00 24.45 -3.49
C ASP A 199 -6.45 23.95 -2.15
N TRP A 200 -6.73 22.68 -1.80
CA TRP A 200 -6.17 22.01 -0.62
C TRP A 200 -4.64 22.10 -0.56
N ILE A 201 -4.01 21.90 -1.72
CA ILE A 201 -2.56 21.77 -1.85
C ILE A 201 -1.89 23.11 -2.15
N SER A 202 -2.57 23.95 -2.93
CA SER A 202 -1.98 25.17 -3.48
C SER A 202 -1.56 26.15 -2.38
N ASP A 203 -0.32 26.64 -2.46
CA ASP A 203 0.20 27.70 -1.59
C ASP A 203 0.32 29.01 -2.38
N ASN A 204 -0.78 29.41 -3.06
CA ASN A 204 -0.81 30.68 -3.75
C ASN A 204 -0.96 31.84 -2.76
N PRO A 205 -0.17 32.92 -2.89
CA PRO A 205 -0.17 34.03 -1.94
C PRO A 205 -1.52 34.77 -1.90
N ASP A 206 -2.24 34.79 -3.03
CA ASP A 206 -3.51 35.51 -3.17
C ASP A 206 -4.71 34.70 -2.67
N ASN A 207 -4.51 33.45 -2.19
CA ASN A 207 -5.56 32.52 -1.78
C ASN A 207 -6.70 32.35 -2.81
N GLN A 208 -6.43 32.58 -4.09
CA GLN A 208 -7.45 32.48 -5.13
C GLN A 208 -7.79 31.03 -5.43
N SER A 209 -9.09 30.73 -5.48
CA SER A 209 -9.58 29.43 -5.95
C SER A 209 -9.72 29.44 -7.48
N LYS A 210 -9.47 28.29 -8.11
CA LYS A 210 -9.88 28.07 -9.51
C LYS A 210 -11.39 28.07 -9.72
N ASN A 211 -12.17 27.90 -8.65
CA ASN A 211 -13.62 28.06 -8.66
C ASN A 211 -14.06 29.52 -8.51
N GLY A 212 -13.10 30.45 -8.39
CA GLY A 212 -13.33 31.86 -8.14
C GLY A 212 -13.37 32.20 -6.65
N GLY A 213 -13.03 33.45 -6.34
CA GLY A 213 -13.01 33.95 -4.96
C GLY A 213 -11.87 33.37 -4.11
N ASP A 214 -12.03 33.49 -2.79
CA ASP A 214 -11.06 33.00 -1.80
C ASP A 214 -11.26 31.51 -1.54
N LYS A 215 -10.19 30.71 -1.69
CA LYS A 215 -10.22 29.27 -1.50
C LYS A 215 -10.63 28.85 -0.09
N ARG A 216 -10.38 29.66 0.93
CA ARG A 216 -10.72 29.36 2.34
C ARG A 216 -12.23 29.27 2.57
N ALA A 217 -13.03 29.95 1.75
CA ALA A 217 -14.48 29.99 1.89
C ALA A 217 -15.10 28.57 1.84
N ALA A 218 -14.60 27.70 0.97
CA ALA A 218 -15.09 26.32 0.86
C ALA A 218 -14.77 25.46 2.09
N PHE A 219 -13.70 25.78 2.82
CA PHE A 219 -13.19 24.96 3.93
C PHE A 219 -13.54 25.51 5.31
N GLN A 220 -14.36 26.57 5.39
CA GLN A 220 -14.70 27.24 6.66
C GLN A 220 -15.29 26.29 7.71
N SER A 221 -16.03 25.26 7.28
CA SER A 221 -16.61 24.25 8.17
C SER A 221 -15.58 23.37 8.89
N LEU A 222 -14.35 23.27 8.37
CA LEU A 222 -13.26 22.51 8.99
C LEU A 222 -12.52 23.31 10.06
N GLY A 223 -12.77 24.61 10.15
CA GLY A 223 -12.15 25.53 11.10
C GLY A 223 -10.90 26.23 10.58
N GLU A 224 -10.18 26.88 11.50
CA GLU A 224 -8.96 27.63 11.17
C GLU A 224 -7.84 26.70 10.69
N GLY A 225 -7.02 27.20 9.76
CA GLY A 225 -5.90 26.44 9.19
C GLY A 225 -6.24 25.56 7.98
N TYR A 226 -7.48 25.64 7.46
CA TYR A 226 -7.87 25.00 6.21
C TYR A 226 -8.11 26.02 5.06
N PRO A 227 -7.79 25.66 3.81
CA PRO A 227 -7.02 24.47 3.42
C PRO A 227 -5.57 24.55 3.96
N PRO A 228 -4.89 23.41 4.14
CA PRO A 228 -3.58 23.37 4.79
C PRO A 228 -2.44 23.88 3.89
N ASN A 229 -2.70 24.22 2.62
CA ASN A 229 -1.75 24.77 1.64
C ASN A 229 -0.47 23.92 1.52
N ARG A 230 -0.63 22.59 1.52
CA ARG A 230 0.47 21.63 1.39
C ARG A 230 -0.02 20.35 0.72
N GLY A 231 0.94 19.56 0.21
CA GLY A 231 0.68 18.21 -0.27
C GLY A 231 -0.09 17.36 0.74
N PHE A 232 -0.91 16.46 0.20
CA PHE A 232 -1.55 15.39 0.95
C PHE A 232 -0.48 14.51 1.61
N ARG A 233 -0.62 14.28 2.92
CA ARG A 233 0.24 13.41 3.72
C ARG A 233 -0.31 12.00 3.85
N THR A 234 -1.63 11.86 3.74
CA THR A 234 -2.33 10.59 3.66
C THR A 234 -3.38 10.68 2.56
N LEU A 235 -3.78 9.53 2.00
CA LEU A 235 -4.92 9.52 1.08
C LEU A 235 -6.22 9.88 1.79
N ASP A 236 -6.36 9.54 3.06
CA ASP A 236 -7.59 9.81 3.82
C ASP A 236 -7.86 11.31 4.01
N GLU A 237 -6.85 12.19 3.92
CA GLU A 237 -7.04 13.65 3.90
C GLU A 237 -7.95 14.10 2.73
N LEU A 238 -8.08 13.33 1.64
CA LEU A 238 -9.03 13.63 0.56
C LEU A 238 -10.48 13.66 1.03
N ARG A 239 -10.85 12.87 2.04
CA ARG A 239 -12.21 12.89 2.61
C ARG A 239 -12.55 14.21 3.31
N LEU A 240 -11.53 15.00 3.67
CA LEU A 240 -11.72 16.33 4.24
C LEU A 240 -11.98 17.39 3.16
N VAL A 241 -11.82 17.08 1.88
CA VAL A 241 -12.09 18.03 0.80
C VAL A 241 -13.62 18.21 0.67
N PRO A 242 -14.15 19.44 0.81
CA PRO A 242 -15.58 19.71 0.70
C PRO A 242 -16.16 19.23 -0.64
N GLY A 243 -17.20 18.40 -0.59
CA GLY A 243 -17.81 17.77 -1.76
C GLY A 243 -17.26 16.39 -2.10
N MET A 244 -16.21 15.92 -1.41
CA MET A 244 -15.77 14.52 -1.48
C MET A 244 -16.72 13.64 -0.65
N THR A 245 -17.45 12.76 -1.31
CA THR A 245 -18.26 11.73 -0.64
C THR A 245 -17.45 10.44 -0.45
N ASP A 246 -17.90 9.55 0.44
CA ASP A 246 -17.26 8.23 0.60
C ASP A 246 -17.34 7.38 -0.68
N GLU A 247 -18.37 7.58 -1.50
CA GLU A 247 -18.50 6.94 -2.81
C GLU A 247 -17.44 7.44 -3.80
N PHE A 248 -17.26 8.77 -3.90
CA PHE A 248 -16.22 9.36 -4.75
C PHE A 248 -14.82 8.96 -4.29
N PHE A 249 -14.59 8.95 -2.98
CA PHE A 249 -13.33 8.49 -2.42
C PHE A 249 -13.08 7.01 -2.75
N SER A 250 -14.08 6.14 -2.55
CA SER A 250 -14.00 4.71 -2.85
C SER A 250 -13.73 4.44 -4.34
N LEU A 251 -14.27 5.28 -5.23
CA LEU A 251 -14.02 5.21 -6.67
C LEU A 251 -12.56 5.56 -7.01
N LEU A 252 -12.02 6.63 -6.42
CA LEU A 252 -10.69 7.14 -6.72
C LEU A 252 -9.58 6.35 -6.01
N ALA A 253 -9.76 5.96 -4.75
CA ALA A 253 -8.73 5.41 -3.86
C ALA A 253 -7.85 4.29 -4.48
N PRO A 254 -8.38 3.35 -5.28
CA PRO A 254 -7.53 2.32 -5.89
C PRO A 254 -6.65 2.83 -7.04
N GLN A 255 -6.99 3.96 -7.64
CA GLN A 255 -6.35 4.54 -8.83
C GLN A 255 -5.34 5.64 -8.51
N ILE A 256 -5.39 6.17 -7.29
CA ILE A 256 -4.61 7.34 -6.86
C ILE A 256 -3.54 6.97 -5.83
N THR A 257 -2.56 7.85 -5.68
CA THR A 257 -1.50 7.78 -4.68
C THR A 257 -1.03 9.20 -4.30
N ILE A 258 -0.17 9.29 -3.29
CA ILE A 258 0.63 10.48 -2.96
C ILE A 258 2.13 10.25 -3.20
N TYR A 259 2.46 9.09 -3.77
CA TYR A 259 3.81 8.57 -3.99
C TYR A 259 4.03 8.17 -5.46
N GLY A 260 3.48 8.93 -6.42
CA GLY A 260 3.54 8.57 -7.84
C GLY A 260 4.91 8.85 -8.47
N SER A 261 5.18 8.24 -9.62
CA SER A 261 6.44 8.41 -10.35
C SER A 261 6.43 9.55 -11.37
N LYS A 262 5.41 10.42 -11.35
CA LYS A 262 5.25 11.57 -12.27
C LYS A 262 5.13 11.20 -13.76
N ALA A 263 5.02 9.92 -14.04
CA ALA A 263 4.85 9.32 -15.35
C ALA A 263 4.09 8.01 -15.20
N ILE A 264 3.20 7.72 -16.15
CA ILE A 264 2.37 6.53 -16.13
C ILE A 264 3.11 5.39 -16.85
N ASN A 265 3.20 4.22 -16.20
CA ASN A 265 3.72 3.02 -16.85
C ASN A 265 2.58 2.16 -17.39
N PRO A 266 2.42 2.03 -18.72
CA PRO A 266 1.33 1.24 -19.29
C PRO A 266 1.44 -0.27 -18.99
N ASN A 267 2.64 -0.75 -18.64
CA ASN A 267 2.88 -2.13 -18.28
C ASN A 267 2.39 -2.50 -16.88
N LEU A 268 2.07 -1.51 -16.04
CA LEU A 268 1.75 -1.72 -14.61
C LEU A 268 0.51 -0.96 -14.15
N ALA A 269 0.17 0.16 -14.80
CA ALA A 269 -0.98 0.97 -14.48
C ALA A 269 -2.27 0.13 -14.45
N PRO A 270 -3.17 0.37 -13.48
CA PRO A 270 -4.49 -0.22 -13.48
C PRO A 270 -5.29 0.16 -14.73
N ALA A 271 -6.25 -0.69 -15.10
CA ALA A 271 -7.13 -0.48 -16.26
C ALA A 271 -7.80 0.90 -16.24
N LYS A 272 -8.35 1.32 -15.09
CA LYS A 272 -9.01 2.63 -14.95
C LYS A 272 -8.03 3.80 -15.06
N VAL A 273 -6.79 3.66 -14.59
CA VAL A 273 -5.76 4.71 -14.79
C VAL A 273 -5.43 4.83 -16.28
N LEU A 274 -5.29 3.72 -17.00
CA LEU A 274 -5.07 3.75 -18.45
C LEU A 274 -6.24 4.37 -19.20
N LYS A 275 -7.46 3.99 -18.86
CA LYS A 275 -8.68 4.56 -19.45
C LYS A 275 -8.82 6.06 -19.14
N SER A 276 -8.33 6.51 -17.98
CA SER A 276 -8.37 7.93 -17.60
C SER A 276 -7.44 8.84 -18.41
N LEU A 277 -6.49 8.29 -19.16
CA LEU A 277 -5.53 9.08 -19.94
C LEU A 277 -6.22 9.95 -21.00
N ASP A 278 -7.31 9.47 -21.58
CA ASP A 278 -8.14 10.22 -22.52
C ASP A 278 -9.56 9.64 -22.54
N LYS A 279 -10.57 10.51 -22.68
CA LYS A 279 -11.98 10.12 -22.74
C LYS A 279 -12.31 9.22 -23.94
N GLY A 280 -11.57 9.36 -25.05
CA GLY A 280 -11.81 8.55 -26.26
C GLY A 280 -11.12 7.18 -26.22
N ILE A 281 -10.54 6.79 -25.09
CA ILE A 281 -10.05 5.42 -24.87
C ILE A 281 -11.22 4.50 -24.52
N ASN A 282 -11.45 3.51 -25.39
CA ASN A 282 -12.52 2.54 -25.21
C ASN A 282 -12.07 1.31 -24.37
N ASP A 283 -13.04 0.56 -23.83
CA ASP A 283 -12.77 -0.60 -22.97
C ASP A 283 -12.09 -1.76 -23.69
N GLU A 284 -12.38 -1.93 -24.99
CA GLU A 284 -11.78 -2.99 -25.81
C GLU A 284 -10.27 -2.79 -25.98
N SER A 285 -9.84 -1.57 -26.30
CA SER A 285 -8.43 -1.23 -26.45
C SER A 285 -7.64 -1.43 -25.16
N ILE A 286 -8.23 -1.12 -24.00
CA ILE A 286 -7.60 -1.36 -22.70
C ILE A 286 -7.55 -2.85 -22.39
N LYS A 287 -8.64 -3.58 -22.64
CA LYS A 287 -8.65 -5.04 -22.46
C LYS A 287 -7.56 -5.71 -23.28
N GLU A 288 -7.41 -5.35 -24.55
CA GLU A 288 -6.37 -5.88 -25.43
C GLU A 288 -4.97 -5.40 -25.04
N ALA A 289 -4.83 -4.18 -24.51
CA ALA A 289 -3.55 -3.68 -24.01
C ALA A 289 -3.07 -4.44 -22.77
N LEU A 290 -4.00 -4.76 -21.86
CA LEU A 290 -3.73 -5.59 -20.69
C LEU A 290 -3.38 -7.03 -21.10
N ALA A 291 -4.12 -7.59 -22.07
CA ALA A 291 -3.83 -8.92 -22.59
C ALA A 291 -2.46 -8.97 -23.28
N ARG A 292 -2.10 -7.95 -24.07
CA ARG A 292 -0.79 -7.85 -24.73
C ARG A 292 0.35 -7.79 -23.71
N ARG A 293 0.26 -6.94 -22.69
CA ARG A 293 1.39 -6.74 -21.77
C ARG A 293 1.69 -7.96 -20.90
N ASP A 294 0.70 -8.81 -20.65
CA ASP A 294 0.83 -10.01 -19.81
C ASP A 294 1.19 -11.27 -20.63
N ASP A 295 1.18 -11.18 -21.97
CA ASP A 295 1.38 -12.32 -22.88
C ASP A 295 2.52 -12.03 -23.89
N PRO A 296 3.65 -12.74 -23.80
CA PRO A 296 4.74 -12.62 -24.76
C PRO A 296 4.31 -12.86 -26.22
N ASP A 297 3.34 -13.75 -26.45
CA ASP A 297 2.89 -14.12 -27.80
C ASP A 297 2.02 -13.03 -28.44
N LYS A 298 1.45 -12.14 -27.62
CA LYS A 298 0.66 -10.98 -28.07
C LYS A 298 1.49 -9.70 -28.23
N GLY A 299 2.81 -9.81 -28.16
CA GLY A 299 3.76 -8.71 -28.32
C GLY A 299 4.42 -8.26 -27.01
N GLY A 300 3.96 -8.77 -25.86
CA GLY A 300 4.51 -8.50 -24.54
C GLY A 300 4.42 -7.03 -24.09
N PRO A 301 5.17 -6.67 -23.04
CA PRO A 301 5.25 -5.32 -22.50
C PRO A 301 5.52 -4.26 -23.57
N PHE A 302 4.86 -3.11 -23.41
CA PHE A 302 5.12 -1.88 -24.16
C PHE A 302 6.57 -1.42 -23.95
N LYS A 303 7.19 -0.89 -25.00
CA LYS A 303 8.62 -0.59 -25.05
C LYS A 303 8.87 0.89 -25.35
N GLY A 304 9.97 1.42 -24.81
CA GLY A 304 10.46 2.74 -25.15
C GLY A 304 11.50 3.23 -24.15
N ALA A 305 12.67 3.65 -24.64
CA ALA A 305 13.74 4.17 -23.80
C ALA A 305 13.43 5.59 -23.30
N THR A 306 12.60 6.31 -24.04
CA THR A 306 12.13 7.65 -23.70
C THR A 306 10.62 7.66 -23.43
N SER A 307 10.15 8.70 -22.73
CA SER A 307 8.72 8.92 -22.50
C SER A 307 7.91 8.94 -23.80
N ASP A 308 8.45 9.58 -24.85
CA ASP A 308 7.74 9.76 -26.12
C ASP A 308 7.68 8.45 -26.92
N GLU A 309 8.75 7.65 -26.91
CA GLU A 309 8.75 6.31 -27.52
C GLU A 309 7.73 5.39 -26.84
N CYS A 310 7.75 5.34 -25.51
CA CYS A 310 6.83 4.53 -24.71
C CYS A 310 5.37 4.93 -24.95
N ARG A 311 5.10 6.26 -24.97
CA ARG A 311 3.78 6.79 -25.29
C ARG A 311 3.37 6.41 -26.70
N THR A 312 4.27 6.49 -27.67
CA THR A 312 3.98 6.21 -29.08
C THR A 312 3.65 4.73 -29.31
N ASP A 313 4.37 3.80 -28.68
CA ASP A 313 4.07 2.36 -28.77
C ASP A 313 2.69 2.05 -28.18
N PHE A 314 2.39 2.58 -26.99
CA PHE A 314 1.07 2.42 -26.37
C PHE A 314 -0.05 3.07 -27.20
N LYS A 315 0.17 4.31 -27.67
CA LYS A 315 -0.75 5.06 -28.53
C LYS A 315 -1.10 4.29 -29.79
N ASN A 316 -0.10 3.86 -30.56
CA ASN A 316 -0.32 3.19 -31.84
C ASN A 316 -1.10 1.88 -31.64
N PHE A 317 -0.86 1.19 -30.53
CA PHE A 317 -1.61 -0.01 -30.19
C PHE A 317 -3.09 0.30 -29.94
N ILE A 318 -3.41 1.24 -29.05
CA ILE A 318 -4.82 1.52 -28.71
C ILE A 318 -5.60 2.15 -29.87
N LEU A 319 -4.94 2.92 -30.74
CA LEU A 319 -5.55 3.44 -31.97
C LEU A 319 -5.94 2.30 -32.94
N GLY A 320 -5.16 1.21 -32.96
CA GLY A 320 -5.49 0.02 -33.74
C GLY A 320 -6.78 -0.68 -33.31
N PHE A 321 -7.22 -0.46 -32.06
CA PHE A 321 -8.47 -0.98 -31.48
C PHE A 321 -9.56 0.09 -31.39
N GLY A 322 -9.51 1.12 -32.25
CA GLY A 322 -10.60 2.07 -32.42
C GLY A 322 -10.72 3.16 -31.35
N SER A 323 -9.71 3.31 -30.48
CA SER A 323 -9.65 4.47 -29.58
C SER A 323 -9.35 5.75 -30.35
N GLN A 324 -9.89 6.87 -29.89
CA GLN A 324 -9.64 8.19 -30.44
C GLN A 324 -9.00 9.06 -29.38
N LEU A 325 -7.87 9.67 -29.69
CA LEU A 325 -7.08 10.41 -28.71
C LEU A 325 -7.05 11.89 -29.05
N ALA A 326 -7.24 12.73 -28.05
CA ALA A 326 -7.09 14.17 -28.19
C ALA A 326 -5.62 14.57 -28.28
N ALA A 327 -5.36 15.79 -28.76
CA ALA A 327 -4.00 16.31 -28.90
C ALA A 327 -3.26 16.39 -27.56
N GLU A 328 -3.98 16.54 -26.44
CA GLU A 328 -3.37 16.60 -25.12
C GLU A 328 -2.79 15.28 -24.65
N PHE A 329 -3.16 14.15 -25.26
CA PHE A 329 -2.54 12.86 -24.98
C PHE A 329 -1.02 12.91 -25.21
N GLU A 330 -0.55 13.71 -26.19
CA GLU A 330 0.88 13.89 -26.47
C GLU A 330 1.66 14.60 -25.37
N LYS A 331 0.98 15.22 -24.41
CA LYS A 331 1.63 15.90 -23.29
C LYS A 331 1.82 14.98 -22.09
N ILE A 332 1.14 13.82 -22.07
CA ILE A 332 1.15 12.93 -20.91
C ILE A 332 2.52 12.27 -20.79
N PRO A 333 3.16 12.31 -19.60
CA PRO A 333 4.42 11.61 -19.38
C PRO A 333 4.24 10.10 -19.18
N PHE A 334 5.08 9.32 -19.85
CA PHE A 334 5.07 7.86 -19.83
C PHE A 334 6.43 7.29 -19.39
N SER A 335 6.43 6.08 -18.84
CA SER A 335 7.64 5.34 -18.47
C SER A 335 7.44 3.84 -18.62
N CYS A 336 8.10 3.18 -19.57
CA CYS A 336 7.89 1.74 -19.84
C CYS A 336 8.83 0.82 -19.04
N ASP A 337 10.05 1.28 -18.70
CA ASP A 337 11.15 0.38 -18.31
C ASP A 337 11.39 0.23 -16.82
N LYS A 338 10.98 1.20 -15.98
CA LYS A 338 11.47 1.29 -14.60
C LYS A 338 10.36 1.53 -13.60
N VAL A 339 10.21 0.60 -12.68
CA VAL A 339 9.42 0.80 -11.45
C VAL A 339 10.29 1.52 -10.44
N LEU A 340 9.81 2.68 -10.01
CA LEU A 340 10.54 3.52 -9.04
C LEU A 340 9.97 3.38 -7.63
N ASN A 341 8.65 3.20 -7.54
CA ASN A 341 7.92 3.33 -6.29
C ASN A 341 7.14 2.04 -6.02
N PHE A 342 7.34 1.49 -4.83
CA PHE A 342 6.79 0.19 -4.45
C PHE A 342 5.95 0.33 -3.18
N ARG A 343 4.86 -0.43 -3.14
CA ARG A 343 4.08 -0.69 -1.94
C ARG A 343 4.33 -2.13 -1.50
N ILE A 344 4.76 -2.28 -0.25
CA ILE A 344 4.95 -3.57 0.40
C ILE A 344 3.79 -3.77 1.38
N GLN A 345 3.09 -4.87 1.23
CA GLN A 345 2.15 -5.37 2.22
C GLN A 345 2.74 -6.62 2.85
N ALA A 346 3.28 -6.48 4.07
CA ALA A 346 3.90 -7.58 4.80
C ALA A 346 2.96 -8.06 5.90
N THR A 347 2.69 -9.35 5.94
CA THR A 347 1.81 -9.98 6.94
C THR A 347 2.62 -10.95 7.77
N GLY A 348 2.50 -10.84 9.09
CA GLY A 348 3.06 -11.80 10.05
C GLY A 348 1.94 -12.48 10.81
N ARG A 349 2.09 -13.78 11.07
CA ARG A 349 1.14 -14.61 11.82
C ARG A 349 1.86 -15.42 12.88
N SER A 350 1.27 -15.50 14.07
CA SER A 350 1.75 -16.30 15.19
C SER A 350 0.59 -16.89 15.97
N GLY A 351 0.80 -18.08 16.55
CA GLY A 351 -0.23 -18.83 17.26
C GLY A 351 -1.04 -19.75 16.34
N SER A 352 -1.98 -20.49 16.92
CA SER A 352 -2.82 -21.46 16.22
C SER A 352 -4.27 -21.41 16.72
N GLY A 353 -5.21 -21.83 15.88
CA GLY A 353 -6.64 -21.87 16.20
C GLY A 353 -7.21 -20.50 16.59
N LYS A 354 -8.00 -20.47 17.68
CA LYS A 354 -8.64 -19.24 18.19
C LYS A 354 -7.67 -18.21 18.77
N GLY A 355 -6.39 -18.57 18.94
CA GLY A 355 -5.34 -17.68 19.43
C GLY A 355 -4.37 -17.20 18.37
N ALA A 356 -4.69 -17.41 17.09
CA ALA A 356 -3.88 -16.91 15.98
C ALA A 356 -4.01 -15.39 15.87
N ILE A 357 -2.87 -14.71 15.90
CA ILE A 357 -2.79 -13.26 15.74
C ILE A 357 -2.09 -12.96 14.42
N GLN A 358 -2.68 -12.03 13.67
CA GLN A 358 -2.11 -11.50 12.45
C GLN A 358 -1.75 -10.02 12.65
N LYS A 359 -0.60 -9.61 12.12
CA LYS A 359 -0.18 -8.22 12.02
C LYS A 359 0.16 -7.87 10.58
N LYS A 360 -0.35 -6.74 10.10
CA LYS A 360 -0.09 -6.26 8.74
C LYS A 360 0.70 -4.97 8.78
N LEU A 361 1.82 -4.93 8.08
CA LEU A 361 2.62 -3.73 7.85
C LEU A 361 2.43 -3.28 6.41
N THR A 362 2.13 -2.00 6.22
CA THR A 362 2.11 -1.36 4.91
C THR A 362 3.25 -0.35 4.83
N VAL A 363 4.13 -0.54 3.84
CA VAL A 363 5.35 0.24 3.70
C VAL A 363 5.46 0.76 2.27
N ILE A 364 5.78 2.04 2.10
CA ILE A 364 6.03 2.64 0.78
C ILE A 364 7.50 2.97 0.65
N VAL A 365 8.09 2.53 -0.46
CA VAL A 365 9.49 2.74 -0.83
C VAL A 365 9.52 3.56 -2.10
N ILE A 366 10.25 4.68 -2.09
CA ILE A 366 10.39 5.55 -3.27
C ILE A 366 11.84 5.97 -3.49
N ASP A 367 12.16 6.28 -4.76
CA ASP A 367 13.43 6.89 -5.16
C ASP A 367 13.26 8.41 -5.35
N ILE A 368 13.40 9.16 -4.25
CA ILE A 368 13.14 10.62 -4.20
C ILE A 368 14.02 11.38 -5.20
N ASN A 369 15.27 10.96 -5.39
CA ASN A 369 16.21 11.67 -6.28
C ASN A 369 15.77 11.54 -7.74
N LYS A 370 15.32 10.34 -8.14
CA LYS A 370 14.76 10.14 -9.49
C LYS A 370 13.46 10.89 -9.71
N ILE A 371 12.57 10.93 -8.71
CA ILE A 371 11.33 11.71 -8.81
C ILE A 371 11.65 13.21 -8.97
N ALA A 372 12.54 13.75 -8.14
CA ALA A 372 12.92 15.16 -8.20
C ALA A 372 13.58 15.54 -9.54
N SER A 373 14.45 14.68 -10.08
CA SER A 373 15.07 14.89 -11.39
C SER A 373 14.04 14.81 -12.54
N GLN A 374 13.04 13.93 -12.46
CA GLN A 374 11.94 13.88 -13.42
C GLN A 374 11.13 15.18 -13.42
N VAL A 375 10.68 15.66 -12.25
CA VAL A 375 9.95 16.93 -12.14
C VAL A 375 10.78 18.08 -12.71
N LYS A 376 12.07 18.15 -12.37
CA LYS A 376 12.98 19.16 -12.92
C LYS A 376 13.05 19.10 -14.45
N SER A 377 13.12 17.89 -15.02
CA SER A 377 13.19 17.72 -16.47
C SER A 377 11.93 18.26 -17.19
N TYR A 378 10.74 18.10 -16.60
CA TYR A 378 9.51 18.64 -17.16
C TYR A 378 9.47 20.16 -17.07
N VAL A 379 9.84 20.72 -15.91
CA VAL A 379 9.93 22.18 -15.72
C VAL A 379 10.94 22.82 -16.68
N ASP A 380 12.09 22.17 -16.89
CA ASP A 380 13.12 22.67 -17.80
C ASP A 380 12.68 22.59 -19.28
N LYS A 381 11.91 21.56 -19.66
CA LYS A 381 11.29 21.48 -21.00
C LYS A 381 10.28 22.61 -21.21
N GLU A 382 9.38 22.83 -20.27
CA GLU A 382 8.37 23.91 -20.33
C GLU A 382 9.04 25.29 -20.47
N LYS A 383 10.11 25.54 -19.71
CA LYS A 383 10.87 26.79 -19.81
C LYS A 383 11.50 26.99 -21.18
N LYS A 384 12.07 25.93 -21.77
CA LYS A 384 12.65 25.99 -23.12
C LYS A 384 11.58 26.25 -24.18
N GLU A 385 10.42 25.60 -24.06
CA GLU A 385 9.29 25.81 -24.97
C GLU A 385 8.75 27.25 -24.87
N ALA A 386 8.61 27.79 -23.66
CA ALA A 386 8.20 29.18 -23.44
C ALA A 386 9.21 30.20 -24.03
N GLN A 387 10.51 29.94 -23.88
CA GLN A 387 11.57 30.77 -24.49
C GLN A 387 11.57 30.70 -26.03
N SER A 388 11.32 29.52 -26.60
CA SER A 388 11.24 29.33 -28.06
C SER A 388 10.03 30.07 -28.66
N GLN A 389 8.90 30.04 -27.97
CA GLN A 389 7.69 30.76 -28.38
C GLN A 389 7.84 32.28 -28.26
N GLN A 390 8.56 32.77 -27.24
CA GLN A 390 8.89 34.19 -27.11
C GLN A 390 9.85 34.68 -28.21
N GLN A 391 10.78 33.86 -28.67
CA GLN A 391 11.69 34.19 -29.79
C GLN A 391 10.98 34.19 -31.15
N GLN A 392 10.00 33.31 -31.36
CA GLN A 392 9.17 33.34 -32.58
C GLN A 392 8.20 34.54 -32.61
N ALA A 393 7.74 35.01 -31.45
CA ALA A 393 6.87 36.19 -31.35
C ALA A 393 7.63 37.53 -31.49
N SER A 394 8.94 37.59 -31.23
CA SER A 394 9.74 38.82 -31.26
C SER A 394 10.51 39.06 -32.57
N GLY A 395 10.45 38.13 -33.55
CA GLY A 395 11.06 38.31 -34.87
C GLY A 395 12.58 38.51 -34.88
N GLN A 396 13.28 38.18 -33.79
CA GLN A 396 14.73 38.27 -33.72
C GLN A 396 15.38 36.98 -34.26
N PRO A 397 16.44 37.08 -35.08
CA PRO A 397 17.18 35.90 -35.52
C PRO A 397 17.76 35.15 -34.32
N PRO A 398 17.92 33.82 -34.43
CA PRO A 398 18.40 32.99 -33.32
C PRO A 398 19.73 33.53 -32.79
N PRO A 399 19.97 33.49 -31.46
CA PRO A 399 21.24 33.91 -30.90
C PRO A 399 22.35 33.06 -31.52
N VAL A 400 23.41 33.71 -32.00
CA VAL A 400 24.63 33.04 -32.45
C VAL A 400 25.20 32.25 -31.27
N ASP A 401 25.38 30.95 -31.48
CA ASP A 401 26.02 30.03 -30.53
C ASP A 401 27.33 30.62 -29.98
N PRO A 402 27.47 30.83 -28.67
CA PRO A 402 28.78 30.93 -28.06
C PRO A 402 29.40 29.53 -28.06
N LYS A 403 30.41 29.34 -28.92
CA LYS A 403 31.24 28.13 -28.95
C LYS A 403 31.77 27.77 -27.55
N THR A 404 31.56 26.49 -27.21
CA THR A 404 32.46 25.60 -26.47
C THR A 404 32.82 25.99 -25.02
N GLY A 405 31.91 25.65 -24.09
CA GLY A 405 32.20 25.20 -22.72
C GLY A 405 31.57 23.80 -22.53
N PRO A 406 32.14 22.92 -21.70
CA PRO A 406 32.16 21.48 -21.96
C PRO A 406 30.76 20.88 -22.08
N THR A 407 30.57 20.16 -23.18
CA THR A 407 29.56 19.12 -23.37
C THR A 407 29.30 18.41 -22.05
N SER A 408 28.05 18.43 -21.58
CA SER A 408 27.59 17.49 -20.55
C SER A 408 27.58 16.09 -21.16
N GLY A 409 28.78 15.52 -21.29
CA GLY A 409 29.01 14.15 -21.65
C GLY A 409 28.56 13.26 -20.51
N ALA A 410 27.88 12.19 -20.89
CA ALA A 410 27.39 11.10 -20.08
C ALA A 410 26.28 11.46 -19.07
N GLN A 411 25.11 10.86 -19.29
CA GLN A 411 24.23 10.46 -18.20
C GLN A 411 25.05 9.60 -17.22
N THR A 412 25.71 10.23 -16.25
CA THR A 412 26.23 9.54 -15.09
C THR A 412 25.02 8.97 -14.38
N LYS A 413 24.77 7.66 -14.56
CA LYS A 413 23.82 6.91 -13.75
C LYS A 413 24.15 7.26 -12.29
N GLU A 414 23.27 8.01 -11.62
CA GLU A 414 23.47 8.29 -10.20
C GLU A 414 23.66 6.95 -9.49
N PRO A 415 24.75 6.79 -8.72
CA PRO A 415 25.00 5.53 -8.05
C PRO A 415 23.84 5.25 -7.11
N LEU A 416 23.31 4.03 -7.17
CA LEU A 416 22.27 3.56 -6.26
C LEU A 416 22.67 3.89 -4.81
N PRO A 417 21.76 4.48 -4.02
CA PRO A 417 22.08 4.89 -2.67
C PRO A 417 22.61 3.69 -1.86
N LYS A 418 23.77 3.85 -1.24
CA LYS A 418 24.37 2.83 -0.38
C LYS A 418 23.48 2.63 0.84
N GLY A 419 22.77 1.50 0.92
CA GLY A 419 21.98 1.15 2.10
C GLY A 419 20.69 0.40 1.79
N ARG A 420 19.79 0.34 2.76
CA ARG A 420 18.41 -0.15 2.59
C ARG A 420 17.61 0.84 1.73
N PRO A 421 16.65 0.39 0.89
CA PRO A 421 15.74 1.29 0.21
C PRO A 421 15.04 2.23 1.20
N ARG A 422 14.82 3.49 0.80
CA ARG A 422 14.26 4.51 1.69
C ARG A 422 12.76 4.31 1.85
N ILE A 423 12.36 4.01 3.09
CA ILE A 423 10.95 3.99 3.49
C ILE A 423 10.48 5.43 3.71
N VAL A 424 9.36 5.79 3.11
CA VAL A 424 8.73 7.12 3.28
C VAL A 424 7.37 7.07 3.97
N TYR A 425 6.80 5.87 4.07
CA TYR A 425 5.56 5.63 4.79
C TYR A 425 5.61 4.28 5.49
N TRP A 426 5.06 4.26 6.70
CA TRP A 426 4.93 3.08 7.53
C TRP A 426 3.57 3.13 8.23
N SER A 427 2.81 2.05 8.11
CA SER A 427 1.56 1.86 8.84
C SER A 427 1.46 0.43 9.36
N GLU A 428 0.97 0.31 10.58
CA GLU A 428 0.72 -0.94 11.28
C GLU A 428 -0.78 -1.09 11.47
N ILE A 429 -1.32 -2.21 10.99
CA ILE A 429 -2.74 -2.56 11.09
C ILE A 429 -2.85 -3.90 11.83
#